data_AF-A0A359IF34-F1
#
_entry.id   AF-A0A359IF34-F1
#
_cell.length_a   1.000
_cell.length_b   1.000
_cell.length_c   1.000
_cell.angle_alpha   90.00
_cell.angle_beta   90.00
_cell.angle_gamma   90.00
#
_symmetry.space_group_name_H-M   'P 1'
#
loop_
_entity.id
_entity.type
_entity.pdbx_description
1 polymer ?
#
loop_
_entity_poly.entity_id
_entity_poly.type
_entity_poly.pdbx_seq_one_letter_code
_entity_poly.pdbx_strand_id
1 'polypeptide(L)' 'MGMVASRRKQKIMLKELKKAVPDADADVCYIPVGLDTGGGLPHDIAISIVAEIQKIRYQCKGGHLRDQG' A
#
# COMPACT_ATOMS: atom_id res chain seq x y z
N MET A 1 -1.41 5.93 6.46
CA MET A 1 -0.97 4.84 7.37
C MET A 1 -0.77 3.56 6.55
N GLY A 2 0.40 2.93 6.64
CA GLY A 2 0.70 1.68 5.93
C GLY A 2 0.63 0.46 6.85
N MET A 3 0.02 -0.64 6.40
CA MET A 3 -0.01 -1.91 7.15
C MET A 3 0.42 -3.10 6.28
N VAL A 4 1.36 -3.89 6.82
CA VAL A 4 1.78 -5.14 6.21
C VAL A 4 0.69 -6.19 6.45
N ALA A 5 0.07 -6.67 5.38
CA ALA A 5 -1.03 -7.62 5.44
C ALA A 5 -1.10 -8.46 4.15
N SER A 6 -1.72 -9.63 4.23
CA SER A 6 -2.13 -10.34 3.01
C SER A 6 -3.41 -9.72 2.44
N ARG A 7 -3.70 -9.96 1.16
CA ARG A 7 -4.97 -9.54 0.52
C ARG A 7 -6.21 -10.07 1.27
N ARG A 8 -6.10 -11.26 1.88
CA ARG A 8 -7.17 -11.81 2.75
C ARG A 8 -7.34 -10.98 4.02
N LYS A 9 -6.24 -10.66 4.71
CA LYS A 9 -6.26 -9.85 5.95
C LYS A 9 -6.76 -8.43 5.69
N GLN A 10 -6.39 -7.82 4.55
CA GLN A 10 -6.90 -6.51 4.13
C GLN A 10 -8.44 -6.47 4.17
N LYS A 11 -9.11 -7.41 3.51
CA LYS A 11 -10.59 -7.45 3.44
C LYS A 11 -11.22 -7.54 4.83
N ILE A 12 -10.62 -8.35 5.72
CA ILE A 12 -11.09 -8.51 7.10
C ILE A 12 -10.89 -7.22 7.88
N MET A 13 -9.68 -6.64 7.83
CA MET A 13 -9.34 -5.41 8.56
C MET A 13 -10.22 -4.23 8.14
N LEU A 14 -10.43 -4.01 6.84
CA LEU A 14 -11.28 -2.93 6.34
C LEU A 14 -12.74 -3.12 6.75
N LYS A 15 -13.24 -4.36 6.73
CA LYS A 15 -14.59 -4.69 7.19
C LYS A 15 -14.78 -4.38 8.67
N GLU A 16 -13.83 -4.79 9.52
CA GLU A 16 -13.91 -4.53 10.96
C GLU A 16 -13.71 -3.06 11.29
N LEU A 17 -12.82 -2.35 10.58
CA LEU A 17 -12.64 -0.89 10.73
C LEU A 17 -13.95 -0.14 10.46
N LYS A 18 -14.63 -0.46 9.35
CA LYS A 18 -15.90 0.19 8.98
C LYS A 18 -17.04 -0.10 9.97
N LYS A 19 -17.01 -1.23 10.67
CA LYS A 19 -17.97 -1.52 11.74
C LYS A 19 -17.66 -0.74 13.02
N ALA A 20 -16.39 -0.69 13.40
CA ALA A 20 -15.95 -0.06 14.64
C ALA A 20 -16.01 1.46 14.56
N VAL A 21 -15.67 2.02 13.39
CA VAL A 21 -15.66 3.46 13.11
C VAL A 21 -16.25 3.70 11.73
N PRO A 22 -17.59 3.82 11.60
CA PRO A 22 -18.28 3.96 10.31
C PRO A 22 -17.82 5.14 9.46
N ASP A 23 -17.46 6.24 10.12
CA ASP A 23 -17.02 7.49 9.48
C ASP A 23 -15.49 7.57 9.28
N ALA A 24 -14.76 6.47 9.54
CA ALA A 24 -13.32 6.47 9.31
C ALA A 24 -13.03 6.60 7.82
N ASP A 25 -12.17 7.55 7.48
CA ASP A 25 -11.57 7.64 6.16
C ASP A 25 -10.61 6.45 5.96
N ALA A 26 -11.01 5.50 5.11
CA ALA A 26 -10.20 4.33 4.79
C ALA A 26 -9.22 4.61 3.64
N ASP A 27 -9.33 5.74 2.94
CA ASP A 27 -8.47 6.07 1.79
C ASP A 27 -7.05 6.43 2.26
N VAL A 28 -6.89 6.86 3.52
CA VAL A 28 -5.57 7.07 4.15
C VAL A 28 -4.87 5.76 4.55
N CYS A 29 -5.51 4.60 4.37
CA CYS A 29 -4.99 3.28 4.74
C CYS A 29 -4.42 2.52 3.52
N TYR A 30 -3.10 2.37 3.48
CA TYR A 30 -2.40 1.54 2.49
C TYR A 30 -2.27 0.11 3.04
N ILE A 31 -3.16 -0.78 2.58
CA ILE A 31 -3.25 -2.17 3.06
C ILE A 31 -3.54 -3.10 1.87
N PRO A 32 -2.65 -4.05 1.53
CA PRO A 32 -1.26 -4.14 1.96
C PRO A 32 -0.50 -2.86 1.60
N VAL A 33 0.42 -2.44 2.46
CA VAL A 33 1.40 -1.41 2.11
C VAL A 33 2.45 -1.98 1.17
N GLY A 34 2.88 -1.17 0.20
CA GLY A 34 3.94 -1.48 -0.76
C GLY A 34 3.48 -1.38 -2.21
N LEU A 35 4.41 -0.97 -3.08
CA LEU A 35 4.22 -1.00 -4.53
C LEU A 35 4.32 -2.45 -5.03
N ASP A 36 3.64 -2.78 -6.13
CA ASP A 36 3.77 -4.12 -6.73
C ASP A 36 5.14 -4.30 -7.39
N THR A 37 6.10 -4.85 -6.63
CA THR A 37 7.45 -5.19 -7.09
C THR A 37 7.66 -6.70 -7.20
N GLY A 38 6.59 -7.50 -7.06
CA GLY A 38 6.58 -8.96 -7.19
C GLY A 38 7.12 -9.76 -5.98
N GLY A 39 8.33 -9.46 -5.50
CA GLY A 39 9.04 -10.25 -4.48
C GLY A 39 8.29 -10.42 -3.14
N GLY A 40 8.60 -11.49 -2.42
CA GLY A 40 7.91 -11.89 -1.18
C GLY A 40 8.80 -12.08 0.04
N LEU A 41 10.12 -11.93 -0.13
CA LEU A 41 11.05 -11.99 0.99
C LEU A 41 11.00 -10.68 1.80
N PRO A 42 11.43 -10.67 3.07
CA PRO A 42 11.37 -9.47 3.91
C PRO A 42 12.06 -8.25 3.29
N HIS A 43 13.19 -8.44 2.60
CA HIS A 43 13.88 -7.35 1.91
C HIS A 43 13.13 -6.86 0.67
N ASP A 44 12.42 -7.74 -0.04
CA ASP A 44 11.57 -7.33 -1.17
C ASP A 44 10.40 -6.47 -0.69
N ILE A 45 9.80 -6.86 0.43
CA ILE A 45 8.73 -6.10 1.09
C ILE A 45 9.25 -4.74 1.57
N ALA A 46 10.48 -4.67 2.12
CA ALA A 46 11.06 -3.40 2.52
C ALA A 46 11.23 -2.45 1.32
N ILE A 47 11.72 -2.96 0.19
CA ILE A 47 11.87 -2.18 -1.06
C ILE A 47 10.50 -1.72 -1.57
N SER A 48 9.50 -2.60 -1.56
CA SER A 48 8.16 -2.27 -2.03
C SER A 48 7.51 -1.14 -1.21
N ILE A 49 7.71 -1.14 0.11
CA ILE A 49 7.22 -0.09 1.01
C ILE A 49 7.93 1.24 0.74
N VAL A 50 9.27 1.22 0.65
CA VAL A 50 10.04 2.45 0.36
C VAL A 50 9.66 3.03 -1.00
N ALA A 51 9.46 2.18 -2.01
CA ALA A 51 8.99 2.61 -3.33
C ALA A 51 7.60 3.26 -3.27
N GLU A 52 6.65 2.71 -2.50
CA GLU A 52 5.34 3.33 -2.31
C GLU A 52 5.41 4.68 -1.58
N ILE A 53 6.25 4.80 -0.56
CA ILE A 53 6.46 6.07 0.14
C ILE A 53 6.96 7.15 -0.84
N GLN A 54 7.93 6.80 -1.69
CA GLN A 54 8.46 7.73 -2.69
C GLN A 54 7.39 8.10 -3.74
N LYS A 55 6.62 7.11 -4.22
CA LYS A 55 5.48 7.34 -5.13
C LYS A 55 4.52 8.40 -4.59
N ILE A 56 4.12 8.27 -3.32
CA ILE A 56 3.21 9.21 -2.65
C ILE A 56 3.88 10.58 -2.49
N ARG A 57 5.12 10.61 -1.98
CA ARG A 57 5.86 11.85 -1.71
C ARG A 57 6.05 12.72 -2.95
N TYR A 58 6.34 12.09 -4.09
CA TYR A 58 6.55 12.80 -5.36
C TYR A 58 5.29 12.85 -6.24
N GLN A 59 4.14 12.38 -5.73
CA GLN A 59 2.87 12.35 -6.45
C GLN A 59 2.98 11.69 -7.84
N CYS A 60 3.80 10.66 -7.96
CA CYS A 60 4.03 9.97 -9.22
C CYS A 60 3.25 8.64 -9.31
N LYS A 61 3.19 8.03 -10.49
CA LYS A 61 2.47 6.76 -10.70
C LYS A 61 3.27 5.52 -10.32
N GLY A 62 4.61 5.63 -10.20
CA GLY A 62 5.49 4.48 -9.99
C GLY A 62 5.65 3.58 -11.23
N GLY A 63 5.46 4.13 -12.44
CA GLY A 63 5.65 3.44 -13.72
C GLY A 63 7.08 3.54 -14.27
N HIS A 64 7.36 2.89 -15.40
CA HIS A 64 8.69 2.92 -16.02
C HIS A 64 9.04 4.33 -16.51
N LEU A 65 10.27 4.78 -16.28
CA LEU A 65 10.75 6.10 -16.74
C LEU A 65 10.70 6.30 -18.25
N ARG A 66 10.66 5.22 -19.05
CA ARG A 66 10.59 5.31 -20.51
C ARG A 66 9.21 5.78 -20.98
N ASP A 67 8.21 5.59 -20.13
CA ASP A 67 6.81 5.95 -20.37
C ASP A 67 6.49 7.35 -19.79
N GLN A 68 7.47 7.99 -19.14
CA GLN A 68 7.39 9.35 -18.63
C GLN A 68 8.09 10.28 -19.64
N GLY A 69 7.39 10.56 -20.74
CA GLY A 69 7.82 11.52 -21.76
C GLY A 69 7.82 12.97 -21.26
#